data_AF-A0A7V8F4Z1-F1
#
_entry.id   AF-A0A7V8F4Z1-F1
#
_cell.length_a   1.000
_cell.length_b   1.000
_cell.length_c   1.000
_cell.angle_alpha   90.00
_cell.angle_beta   90.00
_cell.angle_gamma   90.00
#
_symmetry.space_group_name_H-M   'P 1'
#
loop_
_entity.id
_entity.type
_entity.pdbx_description
1 polymer ?
#
loop_
_entity_poly.entity_id
_entity_poly.type
_entity_poly.pdbx_seq_one_letter_code
_entity_poly.pdbx_strand_id
1 'polypeptide(L)' 'MENHSKFRVVAKAVKHHDSDGVLFYRSSYRILDHIGEEIDAADGTQDYSDVTSAYNEAFELGRERLRTLASESIQ' A
#
# COMPACT_ATOMS: atom_id res chain seq x y z
N MET A 1 -4.27 -15.27 -23.74
CA MET A 1 -3.77 -15.29 -22.35
C MET A 1 -3.15 -13.94 -22.11
N GLU A 2 -3.91 -13.02 -21.50
CA GLU A 2 -3.38 -11.72 -21.10
C GLU A 2 -2.29 -11.93 -20.06
N ASN A 3 -1.21 -11.19 -20.20
CA ASN A 3 0.00 -11.42 -19.44
C ASN A 3 -0.14 -10.80 -18.04
N HIS A 4 -0.82 -11.49 -17.12
CA HIS A 4 -1.01 -11.10 -15.70
C HIS A 4 0.30 -10.95 -14.90
N SER A 5 1.48 -10.94 -15.54
CA SER A 5 2.71 -11.41 -14.88
C SER A 5 3.40 -10.41 -13.95
N LYS A 6 3.01 -9.13 -13.86
CA LYS A 6 3.71 -8.17 -12.96
C LYS A 6 2.82 -7.09 -12.37
N PHE A 7 1.90 -7.46 -11.48
CA PHE A 7 1.38 -6.50 -10.50
C PHE A 7 2.50 -6.03 -9.57
N ARG A 8 2.43 -4.78 -9.12
CA ARG A 8 3.46 -4.16 -8.25
C ARG A 8 2.81 -3.44 -7.10
N VAL A 9 3.40 -3.59 -5.91
CA VAL A 9 3.04 -2.80 -4.73
C VAL A 9 3.90 -1.55 -4.69
N VAL A 10 3.24 -0.40 -4.55
CA VAL A 10 3.88 0.89 -4.29
C VAL A 10 3.51 1.31 -2.87
N ALA A 11 4.43 1.10 -1.94
CA ALA A 11 4.28 1.51 -0.55
C ALA A 11 4.68 2.97 -0.34
N LYS A 12 3.98 3.66 0.55
CA LYS A 12 4.22 5.06 0.93
C LYS A 12 3.96 5.25 2.42
N ALA A 13 4.71 6.18 3.00
CA ALA A 13 4.41 6.75 4.30
C ALA A 13 3.95 8.20 4.10
N VAL A 14 2.71 8.50 4.47
CA VAL A 14 2.09 9.81 4.29
C VAL A 14 2.28 10.62 5.56
N LYS A 15 3.00 11.73 5.44
CA LYS A 15 3.23 12.68 6.52
C LYS A 15 1.96 13.49 6.78
N HIS A 16 1.53 13.56 8.04
CA HIS A 16 0.45 14.46 8.48
C HIS A 16 0.69 14.96 9.90
N HIS A 17 -0.08 15.96 10.33
CA HIS A 17 0.00 16.52 11.67
C HIS A 17 -1.38 16.40 12.33
N ASP A 18 -1.38 16.13 13.63
CA ASP A 18 -2.61 16.21 14.43
C ASP A 18 -2.98 17.67 14.76
N SER A 19 -4.04 17.84 15.56
CA SER A 19 -4.51 19.14 16.02
C SER A 19 -3.53 19.91 16.90
N ASP A 20 -2.60 19.20 17.55
CA ASP A 20 -1.58 19.76 18.43
C ASP A 20 -0.26 20.05 17.68
N GLY A 21 -0.22 19.79 16.37
CA GLY A 21 0.95 19.98 15.52
C GLY A 21 1.99 18.87 15.64
N VAL A 22 1.66 17.76 16.29
CA VAL A 22 2.54 16.59 16.40
C VAL A 22 2.58 15.88 15.05
N LEU A 23 3.80 15.55 14.63
CA LEU A 23 4.08 14.90 13.35
C LEU A 23 3.87 13.39 13.45
N PHE A 24 3.05 12.85 12.54
CA PHE A 24 2.85 11.42 12.36
C PHE A 24 2.98 11.00 10.89
N TYR A 25 3.16 9.70 10.68
CA TYR A 25 3.16 9.04 9.39
C TYR A 25 2.07 7.97 9.36
N ARG A 26 1.29 7.96 8.29
CA ARG A 26 0.28 6.93 8.04
C ARG A 26 0.68 6.09 6.84
N SER A 27 0.50 4.78 6.94
CA SER A 27 0.78 3.86 5.85
C SER A 27 -0.23 4.07 4.71
N SER A 28 0.24 3.94 3.47
CA SER A 28 -0.59 4.01 2.27
C SER A 28 0.04 3.17 1.18
N TYR A 29 -0.73 2.34 0.50
CA TYR A 29 -0.24 1.55 -0.62
C TYR A 29 -1.13 1.67 -1.84
N ARG A 30 -0.52 1.43 -3.01
CA ARG A 30 -1.21 1.26 -4.29
C ARG A 30 -0.74 -0.03 -4.93
N ILE A 31 -1.64 -0.73 -5.59
CA ILE A 31 -1.31 -1.86 -6.45
C ILE A 31 -1.47 -1.38 -7.89
N LEU A 32 -0.39 -1.50 -8.64
CA LEU A 32 -0.36 -1.16 -10.05
C LEU A 32 -0.32 -2.43 -10.89
N ASP A 33 -0.95 -2.37 -12.05
CA ASP A 33 -0.88 -3.39 -13.05
C ASP A 33 0.44 -3.33 -13.86
N HIS A 34 0.53 -4.15 -14.90
CA HIS A 34 1.72 -4.25 -15.74
C HIS A 34 2.05 -2.98 -16.57
N ILE A 35 1.06 -2.15 -16.90
CA ILE A 35 1.24 -0.87 -17.60
C ILE A 35 1.32 0.33 -16.63
N GLY A 36 1.10 0.10 -15.34
CA GLY A 36 1.20 1.11 -14.29
C GLY A 36 -0.13 1.75 -13.92
N GLU A 37 -1.25 1.19 -14.37
CA GLU A 37 -2.58 1.62 -13.96
C GLU A 37 -2.87 1.13 -12.53
N GLU A 38 -3.50 2.00 -11.74
CA GLU A 38 -3.93 1.64 -10.39
C GLU A 38 -5.14 0.73 -10.45
N ILE A 39 -5.04 -0.41 -9.77
CA ILE A 39 -6.13 -1.39 -9.67
C ILE A 39 -6.68 -1.50 -8.25
N ASP A 40 -5.90 -1.11 -7.24
CA ASP A 40 -6.32 -1.09 -5.84
C ASP A 40 -5.45 -0.11 -5.06
N ALA A 41 -6.00 0.45 -3.98
CA ALA A 41 -5.30 1.33 -3.07
C ALA A 41 -5.99 1.34 -1.71
N ALA A 42 -5.20 1.41 -0.63
CA ALA A 42 -5.73 1.62 0.70
C ALA A 42 -4.73 2.36 1.57
N ASP A 43 -5.28 3.05 2.56
CA ASP A 43 -4.54 3.67 3.65
C ASP A 43 -4.67 2.83 4.92
N GLY A 44 -3.62 2.77 5.71
CA GLY A 44 -3.70 2.19 7.05
C GLY A 44 -4.43 3.10 8.02
N THR A 45 -4.78 2.56 9.17
CA THR A 45 -5.57 3.24 10.20
C THR A 45 -4.72 3.70 11.38
N GLN A 46 -3.48 3.21 11.49
CA GLN A 46 -2.57 3.51 12.58
C GLN A 46 -1.64 4.67 12.22
N ASP A 47 -1.40 5.54 13.21
CA ASP A 47 -0.38 6.57 13.14
C ASP A 47 0.94 6.08 13.75
N TYR A 48 2.02 6.36 13.05
CA TYR A 48 3.39 6.06 13.47
C TYR A 48 4.16 7.35 13.73
N SER A 49 5.00 7.33 14.75
CA SER A 49 5.92 8.43 15.03
C SER A 49 7.14 8.45 14.09
N ASP A 50 7.38 7.38 13.34
CA ASP A 50 8.49 7.25 12.40
C ASP A 50 8.04 6.78 11.00
N VAL A 51 8.78 7.27 9.99
CA VAL A 51 8.47 7.00 8.57
C VAL A 51 8.69 5.53 8.18
N THR A 52 9.63 4.85 8.82
CA THR A 52 10.03 3.49 8.47
C THR A 52 8.95 2.50 8.85
N SER A 53 8.36 2.63 10.04
CA SER A 53 7.26 1.79 10.51
C SER A 53 6.04 1.93 9.61
N ALA A 54 5.63 3.16 9.27
CA ALA A 54 4.52 3.40 8.34
C ALA A 54 4.78 2.83 6.94
N TYR A 55 6.01 2.93 6.44
CA TYR A 55 6.39 2.37 5.14
C TYR A 55 6.37 0.84 5.15
N ASN A 56 6.90 0.21 6.21
CA ASN A 56 6.93 -1.23 6.34
C ASN A 56 5.51 -1.81 6.42
N GLU A 57 4.63 -1.19 7.22
CA GLU A 57 3.21 -1.58 7.27
C GLU A 57 2.55 -1.42 5.89
N ALA A 58 2.75 -0.30 5.20
CA ALA A 58 2.21 -0.10 3.85
C ALA A 58 2.64 -1.20 2.87
N PHE A 59 3.91 -1.61 2.94
CA PHE A 59 4.43 -2.68 2.10
C PHE A 59 3.82 -4.04 2.46
N GLU A 60 3.67 -4.35 3.74
CA GLU A 60 3.06 -5.60 4.21
C GLU A 60 1.59 -5.68 3.81
N LEU A 61 0.79 -4.63 4.05
CA LEU A 61 -0.61 -4.55 3.67
C LEU A 61 -0.79 -4.70 2.15
N GLY A 62 -0.01 -3.95 1.36
CA GLY A 62 -0.08 -4.03 -0.10
C GLY A 62 0.34 -5.40 -0.64
N ARG A 63 1.33 -6.05 0.00
CA ARG A 63 1.76 -7.41 -0.37
C ARG A 63 0.71 -8.46 -0.03
N GLU A 64 0.05 -8.35 1.12
CA GLU A 64 -1.06 -9.23 1.49
C GLU A 64 -2.21 -9.08 0.51
N ARG A 65 -2.64 -7.84 0.23
CA ARG A 65 -3.71 -7.58 -0.72
C ARG A 65 -3.38 -8.10 -2.12
N LEU A 66 -2.14 -7.93 -2.58
CA LEU A 66 -1.70 -8.46 -3.86
C LEU A 66 -1.79 -10.00 -3.92
N ARG A 67 -1.47 -10.70 -2.82
CA ARG A 67 -1.64 -12.16 -2.75
C ARG A 67 -3.11 -12.56 -2.87
N THR A 68 -4.01 -11.82 -2.22
CA THR A 68 -5.45 -12.06 -2.33
C THR A 68 -5.95 -11.86 -3.76
N LEU A 69 -5.59 -10.75 -4.41
CA LEU A 69 -5.93 -10.50 -5.82
C LEU A 69 -5.40 -11.59 -6.76
N ALA A 70 -4.17 -12.05 -6.52
CA ALA A 70 -3.59 -13.15 -7.29
C ALA A 70 -4.35 -14.47 -7.08
N SER A 71 -4.88 -14.73 -5.88
CA SER A 71 -5.70 -15.92 -5.61
C SER A 71 -7.09 -15.84 -6.22
N GLU A 72 -7.73 -14.67 -6.23
CA GLU A 72 -9.02 -14.41 -6.86
C GLU A 72 -8.95 -14.56 -8.39
N SER A 73 -7.82 -14.19 -8.99
CA SER A 73 -7.61 -14.26 -10.44
C SER A 73 -7.36 -15.69 -10.99
N ILE A 74 -7.13 -16.68 -10.11
CA ILE A 74 -6.85 -18.07 -10.49
C ILE A 74 -8.14 -18.92 -10.53
N GLN A 75 -9.25 -18.42 -9.98
CA GLN A 75 -10.58 -19.07 -10.04
C GLN A 75 -11.34 -18.71 -11.31
#